data_AF-A0AA36MSN7-F1
#
_entry.id   AF-A0AA36MSN7-F1
#
_cell.length_a   1.000
_cell.length_b   1.000
_cell.length_c   1.000
_cell.angle_alpha   90.00
_cell.angle_beta   90.00
_cell.angle_gamma   90.00
#
_symmetry.space_group_name_H-M   'P 1'
#
loop_
_entity.id
_entity.type
_entity.pdbx_description
1 polymer ?
#
loop_
_entity_poly.entity_id
_entity_poly.type
_entity_poly.pdbx_seq_one_letter_code
_entity_poly.pdbx_strand_id
1 'polypeptide(L)'
;MEKGGVLDMPLGMNSITVGLGWGVDEGEVDLDVSAVLLDQRGSVLEAVFFGHLESAEHGIVHSGDNLTGEGEGDDEQIRVDLLHVGLVAQQVFFVVNIYSQNKTFRQARERAPGGITLLPHRGGCQWQ
;
A
#
# COMPACT_ATOMS: atom_id res chain seq x y z
N MET A 1 6.95 8.99 11.73
CA MET A 1 7.47 7.74 12.32
C MET A 1 8.98 7.73 12.18
N GLU A 2 9.70 6.99 13.02
CA GLU A 2 11.16 6.78 12.87
C GLU A 2 11.44 5.36 12.39
N LYS A 3 12.59 5.15 11.75
CA LYS A 3 13.01 3.83 11.28
C LYS A 3 13.05 2.84 12.44
N GLY A 4 12.34 1.73 12.30
CA GLY A 4 12.25 0.69 13.34
C GLY A 4 11.28 1.01 14.48
N GLY A 5 10.57 2.14 14.40
CA GLY A 5 9.51 2.46 15.35
C GLY A 5 8.35 1.46 15.25
N VAL A 6 7.80 1.11 16.41
CA VAL A 6 6.56 0.33 16.53
C VAL A 6 5.47 1.31 16.95
N LEU A 7 4.40 1.38 16.17
CA LEU A 7 3.19 2.11 16.54
C LEU A 7 2.10 1.09 16.84
N ASP A 8 1.65 1.06 18.08
CA ASP A 8 0.46 0.30 18.44
C ASP A 8 -0.78 0.96 17.84
N MET A 9 -1.60 0.16 17.15
CA MET A 9 -2.83 0.63 16.55
C MET A 9 -3.84 1.01 17.64
N PRO A 10 -4.43 2.21 17.61
CA PRO A 10 -5.42 2.62 18.59
C PRO A 10 -6.64 1.67 18.63
N LEU A 11 -7.16 1.41 19.82
CA LEU A 11 -8.38 0.63 20.01
C LEU A 11 -9.55 1.27 19.24
N GLY A 12 -10.29 0.46 18.49
CA GLY A 12 -11.43 0.90 17.68
C GLY A 12 -11.08 1.36 16.26
N MET A 13 -9.81 1.26 15.86
CA MET A 13 -9.43 1.42 14.46
C MET A 13 -9.67 0.12 13.70
N ASN A 14 -10.66 0.12 12.82
CA ASN A 14 -11.07 -1.08 12.09
C ASN A 14 -10.41 -1.20 10.73
N SER A 15 -9.85 -0.12 10.20
CA SER A 15 -9.24 -0.12 8.88
C SER A 15 -8.14 0.92 8.73
N ILE A 16 -7.19 0.60 7.88
CA ILE A 16 -6.06 1.46 7.51
C ILE A 16 -5.99 1.57 5.99
N THR A 17 -5.41 2.67 5.54
CA THR A 17 -4.99 2.86 4.15
C THR A 17 -3.49 3.09 4.16
N VAL A 18 -2.78 2.29 3.36
CA VAL A 18 -1.39 2.55 2.96
C VAL A 18 -1.42 3.25 1.62
N GLY A 19 -0.82 4.42 1.53
CA GLY A 19 -0.70 5.17 0.29
C GLY A 19 0.74 5.23 -0.17
N LEU A 20 0.91 5.26 -1.49
CA LEU A 20 2.16 5.51 -2.17
C LEU A 20 1.96 6.70 -3.10
N GLY A 21 2.71 7.77 -2.87
CA GLY A 21 2.75 8.93 -3.77
C GLY A 21 4.17 9.25 -4.21
N TRP A 22 4.39 9.45 -5.51
CA TRP A 22 5.69 9.81 -6.06
C TRP A 22 5.60 10.83 -7.19
N GLY A 23 6.69 11.54 -7.44
CA GLY A 23 6.87 12.33 -8.65
C GLY A 23 8.06 11.82 -9.45
N VAL A 24 8.11 12.19 -10.72
CA VAL A 24 9.23 11.87 -11.61
C VAL A 24 9.86 13.17 -12.11
N ASP A 25 11.19 13.26 -12.07
CA ASP A 25 11.92 14.43 -12.58
C ASP A 25 11.98 14.42 -14.12
N GLU A 26 12.35 13.27 -14.70
CA GLU A 26 12.48 13.07 -16.15
C GLU A 26 12.07 11.66 -16.56
N GLY A 27 11.31 11.58 -17.65
CA GLY A 27 10.78 10.33 -18.20
C GLY A 27 9.65 9.76 -17.34
N GLU A 28 9.48 8.44 -17.42
CA GLU A 28 8.46 7.70 -16.67
C GLU A 28 9.13 6.73 -15.70
N VAL A 29 8.54 6.62 -14.51
CA VAL A 29 8.89 5.64 -13.48
C VAL A 29 7.59 5.15 -12.88
N ASP A 30 7.36 3.86 -13.07
CA ASP A 30 6.25 3.10 -12.53
C ASP A 30 6.64 2.51 -11.16
N LEU A 31 5.98 2.97 -10.10
CA LEU A 31 6.14 2.47 -8.75
C LEU A 31 4.88 1.72 -8.32
N ASP A 32 5.06 0.51 -7.81
CA ASP A 32 3.96 -0.25 -7.23
C ASP A 32 4.04 -0.23 -5.71
N VAL A 33 2.87 -0.24 -5.07
CA VAL A 33 2.70 -0.78 -3.72
C VAL A 33 2.08 -2.18 -3.77
N SER A 34 2.50 -3.08 -2.90
CA SER A 34 1.93 -4.43 -2.80
C SER A 34 1.78 -4.85 -1.34
N ALA A 35 0.80 -5.71 -1.04
CA ALA A 35 0.61 -6.31 0.27
C ALA A 35 0.81 -7.82 0.22
N VAL A 36 1.67 -8.36 1.08
CA VAL A 36 1.92 -9.81 1.21
C VAL A 36 1.48 -10.26 2.59
N LEU A 37 0.54 -11.19 2.64
CA LEU A 37 -0.05 -11.72 3.87
C LEU A 37 0.65 -13.02 4.25
N LEU A 38 1.09 -13.12 5.51
CA LEU A 38 1.72 -14.33 6.05
C LEU A 38 0.93 -14.92 7.22
N ASP A 39 0.94 -16.24 7.32
CA ASP A 39 0.44 -16.97 8.48
C ASP A 39 1.41 -16.91 9.68
N GLN A 40 1.03 -17.55 10.79
CA GLN A 40 1.85 -17.62 12.00
C GLN A 40 3.20 -18.34 11.82
N ARG A 41 3.34 -19.14 10.75
CA ARG A 41 4.58 -19.86 10.40
C ARG A 41 5.46 -19.06 9.43
N GLY A 42 5.00 -17.89 8.97
CA GLY A 42 5.67 -17.09 7.96
C GLY A 42 5.43 -17.59 6.53
N SER A 43 4.46 -18.47 6.31
CA SER A 43 4.09 -18.95 4.98
C SER A 43 3.22 -17.91 4.29
N VAL A 44 3.44 -17.68 2.99
CA VAL A 44 2.62 -16.76 2.19
C VAL A 44 1.22 -17.35 2.05
N LEU A 45 0.23 -16.58 2.49
CA LEU A 45 -1.19 -16.88 2.27
C LEU A 45 -1.63 -16.34 0.92
N GLU A 46 -1.38 -15.05 0.69
CA GLU A 46 -1.84 -14.33 -0.49
C GLU A 46 -1.00 -13.06 -0.70
N ALA A 47 -1.03 -12.53 -1.92
CA ALA A 47 -0.47 -11.22 -2.24
C ALA A 47 -1.49 -10.39 -3.04
N VAL A 48 -1.61 -9.11 -2.68
CA VAL A 48 -2.45 -8.11 -3.37
C VAL A 48 -1.54 -7.08 -4.01
N PHE A 49 -1.69 -6.88 -5.31
CA PHE A 49 -0.82 -6.06 -6.17
C PHE A 49 -1.56 -5.68 -7.46
N PHE A 50 -0.95 -4.91 -8.38
CA PHE A 50 -1.57 -4.44 -9.62
C PHE A 50 -2.28 -5.53 -10.46
N GLY A 51 -1.78 -6.77 -10.45
CA GLY A 51 -2.36 -7.92 -11.16
C GLY A 51 -3.41 -8.72 -10.37
N HIS A 52 -3.59 -8.41 -9.08
CA HIS A 52 -4.55 -9.04 -8.19
C HIS A 52 -5.06 -8.01 -7.17
N LEU A 53 -6.11 -7.29 -7.53
CA LEU A 53 -6.52 -6.06 -6.85
C LEU A 53 -7.31 -6.27 -5.56
N GLU A 54 -7.84 -7.47 -5.30
CA GLU A 54 -8.69 -7.71 -4.14
C GLU A 54 -8.48 -9.10 -3.56
N SER A 55 -8.12 -9.14 -2.28
CA SER A 55 -8.26 -10.32 -1.44
C SER A 55 -9.57 -10.22 -0.67
N ALA A 56 -10.62 -10.84 -1.22
CA ALA A 56 -11.95 -10.85 -0.63
C ALA A 56 -11.98 -11.62 0.71
N GLU A 57 -11.16 -12.66 0.84
CA GLU A 57 -11.08 -13.48 2.06
C GLU A 57 -10.44 -12.71 3.23
N HIS A 58 -9.45 -11.86 2.94
CA HIS A 58 -8.67 -11.16 3.97
C HIS A 58 -9.01 -9.68 4.08
N GLY A 59 -9.93 -9.14 3.29
CA GLY A 59 -10.39 -7.75 3.39
C GLY A 59 -9.33 -6.72 2.97
N ILE A 60 -8.53 -7.04 1.95
CA ILE A 60 -7.51 -6.14 1.40
C ILE A 60 -7.85 -5.77 -0.04
N VAL A 61 -7.82 -4.47 -0.35
CA VAL A 61 -8.18 -3.92 -1.67
C VAL A 61 -7.12 -2.93 -2.15
N HIS A 62 -6.60 -3.14 -3.35
CA HIS A 62 -5.74 -2.22 -4.10
C HIS A 62 -6.59 -1.23 -4.92
N SER A 63 -6.16 0.02 -5.03
CA SER A 63 -6.86 1.05 -5.81
C SER A 63 -6.77 0.88 -7.33
N GLY A 64 -6.01 -0.10 -7.82
CA GLY A 64 -5.52 -0.14 -9.20
C GLY A 64 -4.10 0.40 -9.35
N ASP A 65 -3.59 0.25 -10.57
CA ASP A 65 -2.21 0.53 -10.99
C ASP A 65 -2.07 1.96 -11.52
N ASN A 66 -1.08 2.71 -11.03
CA ASN A 66 -0.73 4.03 -11.53
C ASN A 66 0.68 4.04 -12.15
N LEU A 67 0.72 4.01 -13.49
CA LEU A 67 1.97 3.88 -14.24
C LEU A 67 2.86 5.12 -14.24
N THR A 68 2.33 6.30 -13.90
CA THR A 68 2.99 7.59 -14.14
C THR A 68 3.30 8.37 -12.88
N GLY A 69 2.56 8.14 -11.81
CA GLY A 69 2.56 9.02 -10.65
C GLY A 69 2.02 10.40 -10.99
N GLU A 70 1.09 10.54 -11.94
CA GLU A 70 0.38 11.80 -12.17
C GLU A 70 -0.85 11.90 -11.26
N GLY A 71 -1.05 13.07 -10.65
CA GLY A 71 -2.18 13.31 -9.73
C GLY A 71 -1.80 14.09 -8.48
N GLU A 72 -2.80 14.33 -7.62
CA GLU A 72 -2.63 14.86 -6.27
C GLU A 72 -2.86 13.76 -5.23
N GLY A 73 -2.03 13.72 -4.19
CA GLY A 73 -2.16 12.77 -3.07
C GLY A 73 -1.38 11.48 -3.29
N ASP A 74 -1.95 10.36 -2.81
CA ASP A 74 -1.39 9.02 -3.00
C ASP A 74 -1.85 8.47 -4.36
N ASP A 75 -0.89 8.16 -5.22
CA ASP A 75 -1.08 7.63 -6.58
C ASP A 75 -1.64 6.21 -6.58
N GLU A 76 -1.17 5.40 -5.62
CA GLU A 76 -1.68 4.07 -5.35
C GLU A 76 -1.99 3.89 -3.87
N GLN A 77 -3.01 3.09 -3.58
CA GLN A 77 -3.48 2.85 -2.22
C GLN A 77 -3.85 1.38 -2.01
N ILE A 78 -3.48 0.85 -0.83
CA ILE A 78 -3.98 -0.42 -0.32
C ILE A 78 -4.80 -0.15 0.93
N ARG A 79 -6.09 -0.49 0.86
CA ARG A 79 -7.01 -0.46 2.00
C ARG A 79 -7.02 -1.83 2.67
N VAL A 80 -6.92 -1.84 3.99
CA VAL A 80 -6.94 -3.06 4.80
C VAL A 80 -8.03 -2.95 5.86
N ASP A 81 -8.93 -3.93 5.87
CA ASP A 81 -9.87 -4.17 6.97
C ASP A 81 -9.21 -5.06 8.04
N LEU A 82 -8.84 -4.43 9.15
CA LEU A 82 -8.14 -5.08 10.25
C LEU A 82 -9.00 -6.12 10.97
N LEU A 83 -10.33 -6.00 10.91
CA LEU A 83 -11.25 -6.96 11.52
C LEU A 83 -11.27 -8.30 10.77
N HIS A 84 -11.06 -8.25 9.45
CA HIS A 84 -11.03 -9.44 8.59
C HIS A 84 -9.63 -10.07 8.54
N VAL A 85 -8.56 -9.27 8.37
CA VAL A 85 -7.18 -9.77 8.29
C VAL A 85 -6.79 -10.61 9.51
N GLY A 86 -7.11 -10.14 10.72
CA GLY A 86 -6.65 -10.74 11.97
C GLY A 86 -7.19 -12.14 12.27
N LEU A 87 -8.13 -12.65 11.48
CA LEU A 87 -8.68 -14.00 11.65
C LEU A 87 -7.75 -15.10 11.11
N VAL A 88 -6.91 -14.77 10.12
CA VAL A 88 -6.12 -15.78 9.38
C VAL A 88 -4.67 -15.33 9.17
N ALA A 89 -4.45 -14.07 8.81
CA ALA A 89 -3.12 -13.52 8.59
C ALA A 89 -2.54 -12.95 9.89
N GLN A 90 -1.30 -13.32 10.19
CA GLN A 90 -0.60 -12.83 11.38
C GLN A 90 0.27 -11.61 11.09
N GLN A 91 0.70 -11.46 9.83
CA GLN A 91 1.56 -10.38 9.37
C GLN A 91 1.11 -9.93 7.98
N VAL A 92 1.14 -8.62 7.75
CA VAL A 92 0.96 -8.01 6.43
C VAL A 92 2.18 -7.15 6.14
N PHE A 93 2.92 -7.50 5.09
CA PHE A 93 4.06 -6.74 4.62
C PHE A 93 3.64 -5.85 3.46
N PHE A 94 3.89 -4.55 3.57
CA PHE A 94 3.78 -3.64 2.45
C PHE A 94 5.13 -3.50 1.77
N VAL A 95 5.15 -3.75 0.46
CA VAL A 95 6.35 -3.70 -0.36
C VAL A 95 6.16 -2.59 -1.38
N VAL A 96 7.19 -1.76 -1.56
CA VAL A 96 7.26 -0.79 -2.65
C VAL A 96 8.38 -1.20 -3.57
N ASN A 97 8.08 -1.29 -4.86
CA ASN A 97 9.05 -1.65 -5.90
C ASN A 97 8.94 -0.72 -7.11
N ILE A 98 9.87 -0.88 -8.05
CA ILE A 98 9.83 -0.21 -9.36
C ILE A 98 9.56 -1.30 -10.40
N TYR A 99 8.46 -1.19 -11.12
CA TYR A 99 8.16 -2.11 -12.22
C TYR A 99 8.98 -1.79 -13.48
N SER A 100 9.28 -0.52 -13.70
CA SER A 100 10.00 -0.03 -14.87
C SER A 100 11.42 -0.62 -15.00
N GLN A 101 11.75 -1.12 -16.18
CA GLN A 101 13.09 -1.65 -16.47
C GLN A 101 14.17 -0.56 -16.46
N ASN A 102 15.35 -0.90 -15.94
CA ASN A 102 16.52 -0.02 -15.87
C ASN A 102 16.26 1.32 -15.13
N LYS A 103 15.30 1.34 -14.20
CA LYS A 103 15.02 2.48 -13.33
C LYS A 103 15.43 2.18 -11.90
N THR A 104 15.66 3.23 -11.12
CA THR A 104 16.01 3.17 -9.69
C THR A 104 15.23 4.22 -8.91
N PHE A 105 15.12 4.04 -7.58
CA PHE A 105 14.41 4.99 -6.72
C PHE A 105 15.02 6.40 -6.74
N ARG A 106 16.24 6.58 -7.27
CA ARG A 106 16.83 7.92 -7.45
C ARG A 106 16.14 8.77 -8.50
N GLN A 107 15.39 8.14 -9.40
CA GLN A 107 14.66 8.81 -10.49
C GLN A 107 13.21 9.13 -10.08
N ALA A 108 12.76 8.57 -8.96
CA ALA A 108 11.53 8.97 -8.30
C ALA A 108 11.87 9.96 -7.18
N ARG A 109 11.02 10.96 -6.98
CA ARG A 109 11.10 11.87 -5.84
C ARG A 109 9.84 11.73 -4.99
N GLU A 110 9.99 12.00 -3.71
CA GLU A 110 8.86 12.23 -2.82
C GLU A 110 8.07 13.45 -3.33
N ARG A 111 6.74 13.32 -3.40
CA ARG A 111 5.87 14.42 -3.82
C ARG A 111 4.93 14.75 -2.68
N ALA A 112 5.34 15.66 -1.80
CA ALA A 112 4.56 16.02 -0.62
C ALA A 112 3.09 16.40 -0.94
N PRO A 113 2.11 15.89 -0.16
CA PRO A 113 2.29 15.07 1.05
C PRO A 113 2.63 13.59 0.77
N GLY A 114 2.72 13.21 -0.51
CA GLY A 114 3.04 11.89 -1.03
C GLY A 114 4.47 11.42 -0.73
N GLY A 115 4.50 10.17 -0.31
CA GLY A 115 5.60 9.32 0.10
C GLY A 115 4.92 7.98 0.45
N ILE A 116 5.46 7.19 1.38
CA ILE A 116 4.66 6.11 1.98
C ILE A 116 3.84 6.70 3.12
N THR A 117 2.52 6.69 2.96
CA THR A 117 1.57 7.17 3.97
C THR A 117 0.87 6.00 4.63
N LEU A 118 0.54 6.15 5.92
CA LEU A 118 -0.30 5.20 6.65
C LEU A 118 -1.33 6.00 7.44
N LEU A 119 -2.60 5.86 7.07
CA LEU A 119 -3.69 6.66 7.61
C LEU A 119 -4.80 5.73 8.12
N PRO A 120 -5.47 6.08 9.24
CA PRO A 120 -6.75 5.47 9.58
C PRO A 120 -7.72 5.70 8.43
N HIS A 121 -8.36 4.63 7.95
CA HIS A 121 -9.34 4.78 6.89
C HIS A 121 -10.62 5.41 7.46
N ARG A 122 -10.89 6.67 7.10
CA ARG A 122 -12.16 7.33 7.41
C ARG A 122 -13.11 7.03 6.26
N GLY A 123 -14.16 6.26 6.51
CA GLY A 123 -15.11 5.74 5.51
C GLY A 123 -15.97 6.78 4.77
N GLY A 124 -15.34 7.82 4.22
CA GLY A 124 -16.01 8.95 3.55
C GLY A 124 -15.85 9.00 2.03
N CYS A 125 -15.04 8.14 1.40
CA CYS A 125 -14.97 8.06 -0.06
C CYS A 125 -15.48 6.70 -0.53
N GLN A 126 -16.73 6.70 -0.99
CA GLN A 126 -17.23 5.68 -1.91
C GLN A 126 -16.57 5.94 -3.26
N TRP A 127 -15.86 4.94 -3.78
CA TRP A 127 -15.34 4.93 -5.13
C TRP A 127 -16.53 4.90 -6.12
N GLN A 128 -16.58 5.85 -7.04
CA GLN A 128 -17.24 5.71 -8.35
C GLN A 128 -16.15 5.54 -9.39
#